data_AF-A0A0Q5V4Z6-F1
#
_entry.id   AF-A0A0Q5V4Z6-F1
#
_cell.length_a   1.000
_cell.length_b   1.000
_cell.length_c   1.000
_cell.angle_alpha   90.00
_cell.angle_beta   90.00
_cell.angle_gamma   90.00
#
_symmetry.space_group_name_H-M   'P 1'
#
loop_
_entity.id
_entity.type
_entity.pdbx_description
1 polymer ?
#
loop_
_entity_poly.entity_id
_entity_poly.type
_entity_poly.pdbx_seq_one_letter_code
_entity_poly.pdbx_strand_id
1 'polypeptide(L)'
;MEIKYLKKLKENLKIGSEKSRGVSINEIEKVEKKFGIIFPTAYKEFLYLAGEYSGNLTILDTDDLETISSDWHQEIMWEELQDTGTKIDRPFWLFAESNGCEIFYFFYLDEEKADPVVHMVNYAQEDRKRNVRSLEISFSEFISEMIDLAYRYEKEGY
;
A
#
# COMPACT_ATOMS: atom_id res chain seq x y z
N MET A 1 4.81 -18.80 3.52
CA MET A 1 5.93 -17.84 3.67
C MET A 1 6.27 -17.70 5.15
N GLU A 2 7.54 -17.53 5.51
CA GLU A 2 7.93 -17.15 6.87
C GLU A 2 7.73 -15.63 7.05
N ILE A 3 7.09 -15.20 8.15
CA ILE A 3 6.77 -13.79 8.41
C ILE A 3 7.82 -13.20 9.35
N LYS A 4 8.60 -12.24 8.86
CA LYS A 4 9.72 -11.60 9.58
C LYS A 4 9.36 -10.20 10.06
N TYR A 5 8.67 -9.43 9.24
CA TYR A 5 8.35 -8.01 9.48
C TYR A 5 6.92 -7.84 10.00
N LEU A 6 5.92 -8.44 9.35
CA LEU A 6 4.50 -8.21 9.66
C LEU A 6 3.93 -9.16 10.71
N LYS A 7 4.68 -9.36 11.81
CA LYS A 7 4.26 -10.23 12.92
C LYS A 7 2.97 -9.73 13.56
N LYS A 8 2.85 -8.41 13.76
CA LYS A 8 1.66 -7.81 14.35
C LYS A 8 0.42 -8.03 13.47
N LEU A 9 0.53 -7.87 12.15
CA LEU A 9 -0.58 -8.18 11.24
C LEU A 9 -0.98 -9.66 11.31
N LYS A 10 0.00 -10.56 11.32
CA LYS A 10 -0.24 -12.01 11.45
C LYS A 10 -1.00 -12.36 12.73
N GLU A 11 -0.72 -11.67 13.83
CA GLU A 11 -1.40 -11.85 15.12
C GLU A 11 -2.79 -11.19 15.16
N ASN A 12 -3.04 -10.20 14.29
CA ASN A 12 -4.25 -9.39 14.26
C ASN A 12 -4.96 -9.46 12.89
N LEU A 13 -5.04 -10.67 12.30
CA LEU A 13 -5.73 -10.88 11.03
C LEU A 13 -7.24 -10.61 11.09
N LYS A 14 -7.81 -10.45 12.29
CA LYS A 14 -9.21 -10.10 12.49
C LYS A 14 -9.30 -8.88 13.40
N ILE A 15 -9.89 -7.80 12.87
CA ILE A 15 -10.15 -6.55 13.59
C ILE A 15 -11.64 -6.28 13.46
N GLY A 16 -12.35 -6.17 14.58
CA GLY A 16 -13.81 -6.08 14.58
C GLY A 16 -14.48 -7.34 14.00
N SER A 17 -15.44 -7.14 13.10
CA SER A 17 -16.09 -8.22 12.35
C SER A 17 -15.22 -8.75 11.20
N GLU A 18 -14.32 -7.92 10.69
CA GLU A 18 -13.62 -8.18 9.44
C GLU A 18 -12.32 -8.95 9.64
N LYS A 19 -12.04 -9.85 8.68
CA LYS A 19 -10.83 -10.68 8.67
C LYS A 19 -10.09 -10.48 7.36
N SER A 20 -8.82 -10.08 7.46
CA SER A 20 -7.91 -9.92 6.33
C SER A 20 -7.70 -11.26 5.61
N ARG A 21 -7.54 -11.19 4.29
CA ARG A 21 -7.26 -12.31 3.40
C ARG A 21 -6.11 -11.94 2.47
N GLY A 22 -5.15 -12.84 2.34
CA GLY A 22 -4.01 -12.66 1.47
C GLY A 22 -4.13 -13.42 0.16
N VAL A 23 -3.29 -13.04 -0.78
CA VAL A 23 -3.11 -13.75 -2.05
C VAL A 23 -2.04 -14.83 -1.94
N SER A 24 -2.05 -15.78 -2.87
CA SER A 24 -1.03 -16.80 -2.96
C SER A 24 0.32 -16.23 -3.43
N ILE A 25 1.42 -16.94 -3.09
CA ILE A 25 2.76 -16.56 -3.58
C ILE A 25 2.82 -16.56 -5.11
N ASN A 26 2.11 -17.48 -5.76
CA ASN A 26 2.05 -17.54 -7.22
C ASN A 26 1.38 -16.28 -7.82
N GLU A 27 0.40 -15.67 -7.13
CA GLU A 27 -0.22 -14.42 -7.58
C GLU A 27 0.73 -13.24 -7.42
N ILE A 28 1.44 -13.18 -6.30
CA ILE A 28 2.49 -12.18 -6.08
C ILE A 28 3.56 -12.26 -7.18
N GLU A 29 4.07 -13.47 -7.45
CA GLU A 29 5.09 -13.70 -8.49
C GLU A 29 4.58 -13.39 -9.90
N LYS A 30 3.29 -13.59 -10.18
CA LYS A 30 2.68 -13.18 -11.46
C LYS A 30 2.72 -11.67 -11.64
N VAL A 31 2.43 -10.90 -10.58
CA VAL A 31 2.48 -9.44 -10.63
C VAL A 31 3.93 -8.95 -10.75
N GLU A 32 4.84 -9.48 -9.95
CA GLU A 32 6.29 -9.19 -10.07
C GLU A 32 6.77 -9.42 -11.51
N LYS A 33 6.39 -10.55 -12.12
CA LYS A 33 6.73 -10.87 -13.51
C LYS A 33 6.05 -9.95 -14.52
N LYS A 34 4.78 -9.58 -14.32
CA LYS A 34 4.02 -8.70 -15.21
C LYS A 34 4.71 -7.34 -15.35
N PHE A 35 5.15 -6.76 -14.24
CA PHE A 35 5.76 -5.43 -14.20
C PHE A 35 7.29 -5.46 -14.30
N GLY A 36 7.92 -6.64 -14.23
CA GLY A 36 9.38 -6.75 -14.22
C GLY A 36 10.01 -6.16 -12.95
N ILE A 37 9.31 -6.27 -11.82
CA ILE A 37 9.69 -5.70 -10.53
C ILE A 37 9.90 -6.81 -9.50
N ILE A 38 10.56 -6.47 -8.39
CA ILE A 38 10.67 -7.35 -7.22
C ILE A 38 10.10 -6.59 -6.04
N PHE A 39 9.11 -7.17 -5.38
CA PHE A 39 8.53 -6.57 -4.20
C PHE A 39 9.45 -6.73 -2.98
N PRO A 40 9.54 -5.70 -2.14
CA PRO A 40 10.17 -5.80 -0.82
C PRO A 40 9.56 -6.93 0.01
N THR A 41 10.37 -7.53 0.87
CA THR A 41 9.94 -8.70 1.68
C THR A 41 8.75 -8.36 2.55
N ALA A 42 8.76 -7.21 3.23
CA ALA A 42 7.66 -6.76 4.09
C ALA A 42 6.35 -6.59 3.29
N TYR A 43 6.42 -6.07 2.06
CA TYR A 43 5.22 -5.95 1.21
C TYR A 43 4.71 -7.33 0.75
N LYS A 44 5.61 -8.27 0.40
CA LYS A 44 5.17 -9.65 0.09
C LYS A 44 4.50 -10.35 1.28
N GLU A 45 4.99 -10.09 2.50
CA GLU A 45 4.31 -10.55 3.72
C GLU A 45 2.92 -9.93 3.86
N PHE A 46 2.75 -8.64 3.55
CA PHE A 46 1.43 -7.98 3.55
C PHE A 46 0.52 -8.66 2.54
N LEU A 47 0.96 -8.80 1.29
CA LEU A 47 0.17 -9.42 0.24
C LEU A 47 -0.26 -10.84 0.60
N TYR A 48 0.63 -11.61 1.21
CA TYR A 48 0.34 -12.98 1.67
C TYR A 48 -0.65 -13.05 2.85
N LEU A 49 -0.78 -11.98 3.65
CA LEU A 49 -1.68 -11.93 4.80
C LEU A 49 -3.00 -11.19 4.52
N ALA A 50 -2.97 -10.19 3.63
CA ALA A 50 -3.98 -9.15 3.49
C ALA A 50 -4.11 -8.59 2.05
N GLY A 51 -3.39 -9.13 1.05
CA GLY A 51 -3.38 -8.60 -0.32
C GLY A 51 -4.61 -8.90 -1.18
N GLU A 52 -5.55 -9.72 -0.72
CA GLU A 52 -6.88 -9.89 -1.37
C GLU A 52 -7.90 -8.96 -0.71
N TYR A 53 -7.80 -8.81 0.61
CA TYR A 53 -8.68 -7.96 1.40
C TYR A 53 -7.99 -7.60 2.70
N SER A 54 -7.79 -6.31 2.95
CA SER A 54 -7.10 -5.84 4.15
C SER A 54 -7.97 -5.84 5.41
N GLY A 55 -9.29 -6.00 5.29
CA GLY A 55 -10.21 -6.00 6.42
C GLY A 55 -10.53 -4.59 6.91
N ASN A 56 -10.53 -4.39 8.22
CA ASN A 56 -10.71 -3.07 8.85
C ASN A 56 -9.37 -2.32 9.02
N LEU A 57 -8.31 -2.67 8.29
CA LEU A 57 -7.08 -1.87 8.31
C LEU A 57 -7.36 -0.49 7.73
N THR A 58 -6.98 0.55 8.46
CA THR A 58 -7.27 1.95 8.09
C THR A 58 -6.22 2.51 7.14
N ILE A 59 -6.04 1.89 5.96
CA ILE A 59 -5.01 2.29 4.99
C ILE A 59 -5.56 3.38 4.05
N LEU A 60 -6.24 2.99 2.97
CA LEU A 60 -7.01 3.82 2.03
C LEU A 60 -8.11 2.92 1.41
N ASP A 61 -8.89 3.47 0.46
CA ASP A 61 -10.08 2.80 -0.08
C ASP A 61 -9.74 1.57 -0.94
N THR A 62 -8.63 1.63 -1.67
CA THR A 62 -8.15 0.56 -2.54
C THR A 62 -6.75 0.14 -2.13
N ASP A 63 -6.56 -1.12 -1.73
CA ASP A 63 -5.26 -1.67 -1.35
C ASP A 63 -5.06 -3.14 -1.77
N ASP A 64 -6.03 -3.72 -2.49
CA ASP A 64 -5.96 -5.10 -2.94
C ASP A 64 -5.05 -5.25 -4.18
N LEU A 65 -4.35 -6.38 -4.26
CA LEU A 65 -3.35 -6.59 -5.31
C LEU A 65 -3.97 -6.65 -6.70
N GLU A 66 -5.18 -7.21 -6.84
CA GLU A 66 -5.83 -7.38 -8.14
C GLU A 66 -6.12 -6.02 -8.77
N THR A 67 -6.75 -5.12 -8.02
CA THR A 67 -7.08 -3.76 -8.45
C THR A 67 -5.81 -2.96 -8.72
N ILE A 68 -4.89 -2.88 -7.76
CA ILE A 68 -3.65 -2.09 -7.88
C ILE A 68 -2.81 -2.54 -9.09
N SER A 69 -2.78 -3.84 -9.39
CA SER A 69 -2.00 -4.41 -10.49
C SER A 69 -2.74 -4.46 -11.84
N SER A 70 -3.99 -4.02 -11.91
CA SER A 70 -4.79 -4.02 -13.14
C SER A 70 -4.34 -2.94 -14.14
N ASP A 71 -4.49 -3.22 -15.44
CA ASP A 71 -4.02 -2.27 -16.48
C ASP A 71 -4.78 -0.94 -16.41
N TRP A 72 -6.09 -0.98 -16.19
CA TRP A 72 -6.93 0.22 -16.08
C TRP A 72 -6.57 1.08 -14.85
N HIS A 73 -6.21 0.46 -13.72
CA HIS A 73 -5.79 1.21 -12.53
C HIS A 73 -4.42 1.86 -12.76
N GLN A 74 -3.50 1.16 -13.44
CA GLN A 74 -2.22 1.71 -13.83
C GLN A 74 -2.39 2.91 -14.77
N GLU A 75 -3.33 2.85 -15.73
CA GLU A 75 -3.69 3.99 -16.59
C GLU A 75 -4.15 5.21 -15.75
N ILE A 76 -5.09 5.02 -14.81
CA ILE A 76 -5.57 6.09 -13.92
C ILE A 76 -4.42 6.73 -13.13
N MET A 77 -3.53 5.91 -12.55
CA MET A 77 -2.38 6.41 -11.79
C MET A 77 -1.48 7.30 -12.66
N TRP A 78 -1.18 6.89 -13.89
CA TRP A 78 -0.32 7.67 -14.78
C TRP A 78 -1.00 8.93 -15.33
N GLU A 79 -2.31 8.87 -15.61
CA GLU A 79 -3.12 10.04 -16.00
C GLU A 79 -3.12 11.09 -14.89
N GLU A 80 -3.36 10.68 -13.64
CA GLU A 80 -3.39 11.59 -12.49
C GLU A 80 -2.02 12.25 -12.24
N LEU A 81 -0.92 11.48 -12.32
CA LEU A 81 0.43 12.04 -12.22
C LEU A 81 0.73 13.05 -13.35
N GLN A 82 0.26 12.77 -14.56
CA GLN A 82 0.43 13.66 -15.71
C GLN A 82 -0.40 14.94 -15.57
N ASP A 83 -1.68 14.82 -15.22
CA ASP A 83 -2.63 15.94 -15.16
C ASP A 83 -2.30 16.92 -14.02
N THR A 84 -1.76 16.41 -12.91
CA THR A 84 -1.31 17.22 -11.78
C THR A 84 0.13 17.72 -11.91
N GLY A 85 0.87 17.22 -12.92
CA GLY A 85 2.30 17.48 -13.07
C GLY A 85 3.14 16.95 -11.90
N THR A 86 2.63 15.94 -11.17
CA THR A 86 3.30 15.34 -10.02
C THR A 86 4.45 14.48 -10.50
N LYS A 87 5.66 14.78 -10.01
CA LYS A 87 6.88 14.09 -10.44
C LYS A 87 7.34 13.08 -9.40
N ILE A 88 7.39 11.82 -9.82
CA ILE A 88 8.02 10.71 -9.10
C ILE A 88 9.03 10.08 -10.06
N ASP A 89 10.25 10.62 -10.07
CA ASP A 89 11.26 10.29 -11.09
C ASP A 89 11.96 8.94 -10.88
N ARG A 90 11.67 8.26 -9.76
CA ARG A 90 12.28 6.98 -9.37
C ARG A 90 11.26 5.85 -9.54
N PRO A 91 11.68 4.63 -9.90
CA PRO A 91 10.80 3.46 -9.94
C PRO A 91 10.09 3.28 -8.59
N PHE A 92 8.76 3.18 -8.62
CA PHE A 92 7.95 3.08 -7.42
C PHE A 92 6.83 2.06 -7.59
N TRP A 93 6.26 1.65 -6.46
CA TRP A 93 5.03 0.86 -6.42
C TRP A 93 4.05 1.51 -5.44
N LEU A 94 2.90 1.92 -5.99
CA LEU A 94 1.73 2.33 -5.21
C LEU A 94 1.09 1.08 -4.62
N PHE A 95 0.84 1.08 -3.32
CA PHE A 95 0.25 -0.08 -2.64
C PHE A 95 -1.13 0.19 -2.02
N ALA A 96 -1.54 1.46 -1.93
CA ALA A 96 -2.89 1.82 -1.55
C ALA A 96 -3.25 3.21 -2.08
N GLU A 97 -4.49 3.43 -2.49
CA GLU A 97 -4.99 4.71 -3.00
C GLU A 97 -6.43 5.05 -2.59
N SER A 98 -6.78 6.31 -2.78
CA SER A 98 -8.14 6.85 -2.68
C SER A 98 -8.34 7.92 -3.75
N ASN A 99 -9.61 8.10 -4.14
CA ASN A 99 -10.07 9.11 -5.09
C ASN A 99 -9.43 8.99 -6.49
N GLY A 100 -9.14 7.79 -6.98
CA GLY A 100 -8.59 7.62 -8.33
C GLY A 100 -7.13 8.08 -8.40
N CYS A 101 -6.33 7.64 -7.44
CA CYS A 101 -4.92 7.97 -7.30
C CYS A 101 -4.59 9.44 -6.98
N GLU A 102 -5.57 10.26 -6.56
CA GLU A 102 -5.29 11.62 -6.08
C GLU A 102 -4.53 11.62 -4.74
N ILE A 103 -4.81 10.62 -3.91
CA ILE A 103 -4.09 10.34 -2.66
C ILE A 103 -3.64 8.89 -2.70
N PHE A 104 -2.35 8.64 -2.46
CA PHE A 104 -1.86 7.27 -2.39
C PHE A 104 -0.59 7.11 -1.57
N TYR A 105 -0.39 5.88 -1.09
CA TYR A 105 0.85 5.45 -0.48
C TYR A 105 1.67 4.60 -1.44
N PHE A 106 2.98 4.81 -1.41
CA PHE A 106 3.91 4.08 -2.25
C PHE A 106 5.26 3.88 -1.57
N PHE A 107 6.09 3.03 -2.15
CA PHE A 107 7.51 2.94 -1.84
C PHE A 107 8.35 2.90 -3.12
N TYR A 108 9.61 3.29 -3.02
CA TYR A 108 10.56 3.17 -4.13
C TYR A 108 11.09 1.74 -4.26
N LEU A 109 11.24 1.27 -5.50
CA LEU A 109 11.69 -0.09 -5.84
C LEU A 109 13.21 -0.20 -5.97
N ASP A 110 13.91 0.93 -6.08
CA ASP A 110 15.36 1.01 -6.31
C ASP A 110 16.19 1.09 -5.00
N GLU A 111 15.57 0.96 -3.83
CA GLU A 111 16.27 1.06 -2.53
C GLU A 111 16.86 -0.25 -2.02
N GLU A 112 16.54 -1.38 -2.65
CA GLU A 112 16.98 -2.73 -2.25
C GLU A 112 16.71 -3.07 -0.75
N LYS A 113 15.73 -2.41 -0.13
CA LYS A 113 15.35 -2.64 1.26
C LYS A 113 14.26 -3.71 1.36
N ALA A 114 14.46 -4.67 2.26
CA ALA A 114 13.46 -5.67 2.56
C ALA A 114 12.21 -5.08 3.24
N ASP A 115 12.36 -3.99 3.99
CA ASP A 115 11.29 -3.20 4.59
C ASP A 115 11.49 -1.73 4.16
N PRO A 116 10.77 -1.26 3.12
CA PRO A 116 11.04 0.03 2.49
C PRO A 116 10.44 1.18 3.29
N VAL A 117 10.89 2.41 3.02
CA VAL A 117 10.27 3.62 3.59
C VAL A 117 8.98 3.93 2.85
N VAL A 118 7.94 4.31 3.59
CA VAL A 118 6.65 4.71 3.01
C VAL A 118 6.67 6.19 2.62
N HIS A 119 6.15 6.46 1.43
CA HIS A 119 5.89 7.78 0.91
C HIS A 119 4.41 7.96 0.64
N MET A 120 3.97 9.21 0.59
CA MET A 120 2.58 9.59 0.36
C MET A 120 2.51 10.70 -0.68
N VAL A 121 1.52 10.57 -1.57
CA VAL A 121 1.01 11.64 -2.41
C VAL A 121 -0.33 12.09 -1.84
N ASN A 122 -0.54 13.40 -1.73
CA ASN A 122 -1.80 14.00 -1.27
C ASN A 122 -1.95 15.41 -1.84
N TYR A 123 -3.10 16.05 -1.65
CA TYR A 123 -3.40 17.40 -2.08
C TYR A 123 -2.36 18.43 -1.61
N ALA A 124 -2.00 19.33 -2.51
CA ALA A 124 -1.27 20.55 -2.18
C ALA A 124 -2.22 21.71 -1.87
N GLN A 125 -1.67 22.82 -1.37
CA GLN A 125 -2.44 24.06 -1.16
C GLN A 125 -2.91 24.69 -2.49
N GLU A 126 -2.14 24.48 -3.55
CA GLU A 126 -2.49 24.92 -4.89
C GLU A 126 -3.40 23.87 -5.55
N ASP A 127 -4.49 24.34 -6.16
CA ASP A 127 -5.41 23.49 -6.90
C ASP A 127 -4.68 22.72 -8.01
N ARG A 128 -5.06 21.45 -8.19
CA ARG A 128 -4.45 20.51 -9.14
C ARG A 128 -2.96 20.19 -8.95
N LYS A 129 -2.35 20.57 -7.82
CA LYS A 129 -1.02 20.07 -7.45
C LYS A 129 -1.12 18.98 -6.40
N ARG A 130 -0.17 18.05 -6.41
CA ARG A 130 0.05 17.10 -5.33
C ARG A 130 1.39 17.35 -4.64
N ASN A 131 1.42 17.05 -3.35
CA ASN A 131 2.63 17.02 -2.56
C ASN A 131 3.08 15.57 -2.42
N VAL A 132 4.34 15.32 -2.75
CA VAL A 132 5.02 14.05 -2.48
C VAL A 132 5.85 14.22 -1.22
N ARG A 133 5.64 13.38 -0.20
CA ARG A 133 6.44 13.40 1.03
C ARG A 133 6.78 12.00 1.51
N SER A 134 7.90 11.87 2.22
CA SER A 134 8.17 10.69 3.02
C SER A 134 7.37 10.74 4.32
N LEU A 135 6.95 9.58 4.82
CA LEU A 135 6.41 9.45 6.18
C LEU A 135 7.51 9.15 7.21
N GLU A 136 8.76 8.98 6.77
CA GLU A 136 9.93 8.68 7.61
C GLU A 136 9.81 7.40 8.46
N ILE A 137 8.86 6.51 8.12
CA ILE A 137 8.63 5.21 8.75
C ILE A 137 8.73 4.08 7.73
N SER A 138 9.06 2.88 8.20
CA SER A 138 9.09 1.70 7.33
C SER A 138 7.69 1.18 7.03
N PHE A 139 7.56 0.34 6.01
CA PHE A 139 6.29 -0.27 5.65
C PHE A 139 5.73 -1.14 6.78
N SER A 140 6.57 -1.90 7.48
CA SER A 140 6.11 -2.71 8.61
C SER A 140 5.66 -1.88 9.82
N GLU A 141 6.30 -0.75 10.06
CA GLU A 141 5.89 0.23 11.07
C GLU A 141 4.56 0.89 10.68
N PHE A 142 4.43 1.34 9.44
CA PHE A 142 3.18 1.89 8.89
C PHE A 142 2.00 0.94 9.09
N ILE A 143 2.13 -0.34 8.68
CA ILE A 143 1.07 -1.34 8.89
C ILE A 143 0.77 -1.54 10.38
N SER A 144 1.78 -1.48 11.24
CA SER A 144 1.60 -1.60 12.70
C SER A 144 0.80 -0.44 13.28
N GLU A 145 1.00 0.78 12.78
CA GLU A 145 0.22 1.96 13.16
C GLU A 145 -1.23 1.89 12.66
N MET A 146 -1.45 1.37 11.44
CA MET A 146 -2.80 1.18 10.90
C MET A 146 -3.61 0.15 11.71
N ILE A 147 -2.96 -0.88 12.23
CA ILE A 147 -3.59 -1.83 13.17
C ILE A 147 -4.01 -1.11 14.46
N ASP A 148 -3.13 -0.26 15.02
CA ASP A 148 -3.45 0.49 16.25
C ASP A 148 -4.55 1.51 16.03
N LEU A 149 -4.58 2.16 14.87
CA LEU A 149 -5.64 3.09 14.49
C LEU A 149 -6.98 2.36 14.32
N ALA A 150 -6.99 1.20 13.66
CA ALA A 150 -8.20 0.38 13.51
C ALA A 150 -8.80 -0.02 14.86
N TYR A 151 -7.98 -0.47 15.82
CA TYR A 151 -8.48 -0.79 17.17
C TYR A 151 -8.98 0.43 17.95
N ARG A 152 -8.40 1.62 17.71
CA ARG A 152 -8.94 2.87 18.29
C ARG A 152 -10.33 3.15 17.75
N TYR A 153 -10.55 3.06 16.44
CA TYR A 153 -11.88 3.28 15.86
C TYR A 153 -12.91 2.23 16.29
N GLU A 154 -12.53 0.96 16.43
CA GLU A 154 -13.43 -0.07 16.97
C GLU A 154 -13.89 0.24 18.41
N LYS A 155 -13.04 0.91 19.19
CA LYS A 155 -13.33 1.25 20.58
C LYS A 155 -14.08 2.57 20.73
N GLU A 156 -13.72 3.57 19.94
CA GLU A 156 -14.14 4.97 20.11
C GLU A 156 -15.20 5.40 19.08
N GLY A 157 -15.40 4.63 18.02
CA GLY A 157 -16.13 5.06 16.83
C GLY A 157 -15.24 5.88 15.88
N TYR A 158 -15.77 6.17 14.69
CA TYR A 158 -15.18 7.12 13.73
C TYR A 158 -15.44 8.57 14.14
#